data_AF-A0A6V7UM06-F1
#
_entry.id   AF-A0A6V7UM06-F1
#
_cell.length_a   1.000
_cell.length_b   1.000
_cell.length_c   1.000
_cell.angle_alpha   90.00
_cell.angle_beta   90.00
_cell.angle_gamma   90.00
#
_symmetry.space_group_name_H-M   'P 1'
#
loop_
_entity.id
_entity.type
_entity.pdbx_description
1 polymer ?
#
loop_
_entity_poly.entity_id
_entity_poly.type
_entity_poly.pdbx_seq_one_letter_code
_entity_poly.pdbx_strand_id
1 'polypeptide(L)'
;MSNLNSLNWFWSEQFWLPENVTWSDLRSKNGIQYPQFHEFGYTLLIGILITLLRILVEAFIFVPVGYLSGWMDNKKGTLLQRIHSHLFFGFAGRSKFKRVSETAWRFTYYSCICIAGFYILRDQPQFTFIAESFRNWPNHHLPTPVWWYYVIQTGFYWSLIFSILTFDVKRSDHIEMALHHMATIILLAMSFTVNFVRFGSMILLIHDCADIFLELGKLFRYAGWDKAVTIDFSVFMFVWISTRLFYFPFVMLRCMIFDGPTLIQESYRWGNLLQRPIIPRVFLLILCFLLILHFFWTYILLKIAIKSVNNGVDDIREVSDGEEEGGGGEGDSSLLKTKKTE
;
A
#
# COMPACT_ATOMS: atom_id res chain seq x y z
N MET A 1 -9.00 -8.69 37.66
CA MET A 1 -8.38 -7.38 37.96
C MET A 1 -6.94 -7.22 37.43
N SER A 2 -6.31 -8.23 36.82
CA SER A 2 -4.97 -8.13 36.21
C SER A 2 -4.92 -7.52 34.80
N ASN A 3 -6.04 -7.52 34.05
CA ASN A 3 -6.10 -6.97 32.68
C ASN A 3 -6.32 -5.46 32.58
N LEU A 4 -6.65 -4.76 33.68
CA LEU A 4 -6.82 -3.30 33.68
C LEU A 4 -5.47 -2.56 33.81
N ASN A 5 -4.51 -3.15 34.54
CA ASN A 5 -3.18 -2.57 34.68
C ASN A 5 -2.33 -2.67 33.41
N SER A 6 -2.58 -3.66 32.54
CA SER A 6 -1.82 -3.87 31.30
C SER A 6 -2.21 -2.92 30.17
N LEU A 7 -3.38 -2.27 30.20
CA LEU A 7 -3.74 -1.25 29.19
C LEU A 7 -3.38 0.17 29.65
N ASN A 8 -3.27 0.40 30.96
CA ASN A 8 -2.94 1.71 31.52
C ASN A 8 -1.55 2.21 31.12
N TRP A 9 -0.55 1.31 31.04
CA TRP A 9 0.80 1.71 30.60
C TRP A 9 0.81 2.03 29.10
N PHE A 10 0.07 1.27 28.29
CA PHE A 10 0.00 1.47 26.84
C PHE A 10 -0.61 2.83 26.55
N TRP A 11 -1.74 3.18 27.18
CA TRP A 11 -2.39 4.48 27.01
C TRP A 11 -1.78 5.62 27.86
N SER A 12 -0.62 5.41 28.46
CA SER A 12 0.07 6.46 29.20
C SER A 12 0.48 7.61 28.27
N GLU A 13 0.32 8.84 28.74
CA GLU A 13 0.68 10.02 27.94
C GLU A 13 2.19 10.09 27.66
N GLN A 14 3.01 9.50 28.53
CA GLN A 14 4.46 9.38 28.31
C GLN A 14 4.79 8.57 27.05
N PHE A 15 3.98 7.56 26.75
CA PHE A 15 4.19 6.73 25.58
C PHE A 15 3.85 7.51 24.30
N TRP A 16 2.71 8.19 24.28
CA TRP A 16 2.13 8.75 23.05
C TRP A 16 2.37 10.24 22.80
N LEU A 17 2.39 11.07 23.85
CA LEU A 17 2.23 12.53 23.74
C LEU A 17 3.50 13.27 24.19
N PRO A 18 3.78 14.48 23.68
CA PRO A 18 4.90 15.29 24.15
C PRO A 18 4.64 15.83 25.56
N GLU A 19 5.66 16.47 26.14
CA GLU A 19 5.52 17.19 27.41
C GLU A 19 4.38 18.22 27.35
N ASN A 20 3.67 18.40 28.47
CA ASN A 20 2.58 19.37 28.64
C ASN A 20 1.33 19.13 27.75
N VAL A 21 1.22 17.98 27.09
CA VAL A 21 0.02 17.60 26.33
C VAL A 21 -0.63 16.37 26.94
N THR A 22 -1.94 16.43 27.13
CA THR A 22 -2.76 15.34 27.66
C THR A 22 -3.74 14.82 26.60
N TRP A 23 -4.32 13.64 26.84
CA TRP A 23 -5.39 13.14 25.96
C TRP A 23 -6.62 14.05 25.92
N SER A 24 -6.82 14.87 26.96
CA SER A 24 -7.93 15.82 27.02
C SER A 24 -7.75 17.00 26.04
N ASP A 25 -6.51 17.34 25.71
CA ASP A 25 -6.18 18.40 24.77
C ASP A 25 -6.51 18.01 23.32
N LEU A 26 -6.40 16.71 23.01
CA LEU A 26 -6.67 16.14 21.69
C LEU A 26 -8.12 15.68 21.50
N ARG A 27 -9.06 16.16 22.32
CA ARG A 27 -10.49 15.97 22.08
C ARG A 27 -11.02 17.08 21.18
N SER A 28 -11.76 16.70 20.14
CA SER A 28 -12.42 17.66 19.25
C SER A 28 -13.29 18.64 20.04
N LYS A 29 -12.99 19.93 19.94
CA LYS A 29 -13.65 21.02 20.68
C LYS A 29 -13.65 22.31 19.86
N ASN A 30 -14.67 23.15 20.04
CA ASN A 30 -14.77 24.48 19.43
C ASN A 30 -14.57 24.50 17.90
N GLY A 31 -15.09 23.50 17.19
CA GLY A 31 -14.96 23.37 15.73
C GLY A 31 -13.61 22.83 15.24
N ILE A 32 -12.63 22.65 16.12
CA ILE A 32 -11.36 21.98 15.79
C ILE A 32 -11.55 20.47 15.97
N GLN A 33 -11.39 19.73 14.88
CA GLN A 33 -11.42 18.27 14.87
C GLN A 33 -10.00 17.69 15.04
N TYR A 34 -9.88 16.72 15.93
CA TYR A 34 -8.69 15.89 16.13
C TYR A 34 -9.05 14.42 15.86
N PRO A 35 -8.13 13.63 15.28
CA PRO A 35 -8.36 12.20 15.08
C PRO A 35 -8.58 11.50 16.42
N GLN A 36 -9.67 10.73 16.52
CA GLN A 36 -9.99 9.98 17.74
C GLN A 36 -9.75 8.49 17.53
N PHE A 37 -9.04 7.81 18.43
CA PHE A 37 -8.67 6.40 18.22
C PHE A 37 -9.86 5.47 17.92
N HIS A 38 -11.02 5.71 18.53
CA HIS A 38 -12.21 4.90 18.28
C HIS A 38 -12.71 4.98 16.83
N GLU A 39 -12.41 6.08 16.11
CA GLU A 39 -12.72 6.24 14.68
C GLU A 39 -11.90 5.29 13.81
N PHE A 40 -10.79 4.76 14.31
CA PHE A 40 -10.02 3.72 13.62
C PHE A 40 -10.86 2.45 13.42
N GLY A 41 -11.88 2.20 14.25
CA GLY A 41 -12.85 1.14 14.03
C GLY A 41 -13.59 1.27 12.68
N TYR A 42 -13.79 2.50 12.19
CA TYR A 42 -14.39 2.73 10.88
C TYR A 42 -13.51 2.21 9.74
N THR A 43 -12.18 2.16 9.89
CA THR A 43 -11.30 1.67 8.81
C THR A 43 -11.57 0.20 8.50
N LEU A 44 -11.90 -0.61 9.51
CA LEU A 44 -12.27 -2.02 9.33
C LEU A 44 -13.60 -2.15 8.56
N LEU A 45 -14.61 -1.35 8.95
CA LEU A 45 -15.88 -1.32 8.23
C LEU A 45 -15.69 -0.88 6.78
N ILE A 46 -14.89 0.16 6.54
CA ILE A 46 -14.54 0.61 5.19
C ILE A 46 -13.80 -0.49 4.42
N GLY A 47 -12.91 -1.25 5.06
CA GLY A 47 -12.24 -2.39 4.40
C GLY A 47 -13.22 -3.49 3.96
N ILE A 48 -14.25 -3.78 4.77
CA ILE A 48 -15.34 -4.70 4.39
C ILE A 48 -16.11 -4.13 3.20
N LEU A 49 -16.49 -2.84 3.25
CA LEU A 49 -17.22 -2.19 2.16
C LEU A 49 -16.42 -2.14 0.86
N ILE A 50 -15.12 -1.87 0.93
CA ILE A 50 -14.20 -1.91 -0.23
C ILE A 50 -14.12 -3.33 -0.79
N THR A 51 -14.08 -4.36 0.07
CA THR A 51 -14.09 -5.76 -0.37
C THR A 51 -15.39 -6.13 -1.09
N LEU A 52 -16.54 -5.69 -0.56
CA LEU A 52 -17.83 -5.87 -1.21
C LEU A 52 -17.89 -5.11 -2.55
N LEU A 53 -17.44 -3.86 -2.56
CA LEU A 53 -17.37 -3.05 -3.77
C LEU A 53 -16.49 -3.71 -4.83
N ARG A 54 -15.34 -4.27 -4.44
CA ARG A 54 -14.49 -5.08 -5.32
C ARG A 54 -15.28 -6.21 -5.96
N ILE A 55 -15.94 -7.04 -5.17
CA ILE A 55 -16.71 -8.20 -5.68
C ILE A 55 -17.80 -7.74 -6.66
N LEU A 56 -18.49 -6.63 -6.37
CA LEU A 56 -19.51 -6.08 -7.25
C LEU A 56 -18.91 -5.53 -8.55
N VAL A 57 -17.81 -4.80 -8.49
CA VAL A 57 -17.12 -4.26 -9.68
C VAL A 57 -16.56 -5.40 -10.55
N GLU A 58 -15.95 -6.40 -9.94
CA GLU A 58 -15.49 -7.59 -10.64
C GLU A 58 -16.67 -8.31 -11.33
N ALA A 59 -17.80 -8.49 -10.63
CA ALA A 59 -18.97 -9.19 -11.15
C ALA A 59 -19.71 -8.42 -12.26
N PHE A 60 -19.91 -7.11 -12.09
CA PHE A 60 -20.80 -6.32 -12.96
C PHE A 60 -20.07 -5.48 -14.00
N ILE A 61 -18.75 -5.31 -13.89
CA ILE A 61 -17.95 -4.57 -14.87
C ILE A 61 -16.93 -5.50 -15.51
N PHE A 62 -16.04 -6.11 -14.71
CA PHE A 62 -14.92 -6.86 -15.29
C PHE A 62 -15.36 -8.16 -15.96
N VAL A 63 -16.20 -8.99 -15.32
CA VAL A 63 -16.72 -10.22 -15.92
C VAL A 63 -17.46 -9.96 -17.25
N PRO A 64 -18.38 -8.98 -17.36
CA PRO A 64 -18.97 -8.61 -18.65
C PRO A 64 -17.94 -8.18 -19.69
N VAL A 65 -17.00 -7.31 -19.32
CA VAL A 65 -15.94 -6.87 -20.23
C VAL A 65 -15.12 -8.06 -20.73
N GLY A 66 -14.70 -8.95 -19.84
CA GLY A 66 -13.92 -10.14 -20.17
C GLY A 66 -14.67 -11.15 -21.03
N TYR A 67 -15.98 -11.31 -20.81
CA TYR A 67 -16.83 -12.17 -21.63
C TYR A 67 -17.01 -11.60 -23.05
N LEU A 68 -17.31 -10.30 -23.16
CA LEU A 68 -17.54 -9.63 -24.43
C LEU A 68 -16.25 -9.46 -25.25
N SER A 69 -15.10 -9.28 -24.59
CA SER A 69 -13.80 -9.18 -25.24
C SER A 69 -13.21 -10.54 -25.64
N GLY A 70 -13.86 -11.66 -25.30
CA GLY A 70 -13.39 -13.01 -25.59
C GLY A 70 -12.25 -13.49 -24.70
N TRP A 71 -11.98 -12.81 -23.57
CA TRP A 71 -10.95 -13.19 -22.61
C TRP A 71 -11.40 -14.33 -21.67
N MET A 72 -12.68 -14.68 -21.71
CA MET A 72 -13.26 -15.80 -21.00
C MET A 72 -13.73 -16.89 -21.97
N ASP A 73 -13.54 -18.16 -21.61
CA ASP A 73 -13.97 -19.29 -22.42
C ASP A 73 -15.49 -19.40 -22.45
N ASN A 74 -16.13 -18.88 -23.50
CA ASN A 74 -17.59 -18.83 -23.68
C ASN A 74 -18.28 -20.20 -23.62
N LYS A 75 -17.54 -21.32 -23.76
CA LYS A 75 -18.09 -22.67 -23.61
C LYS A 75 -18.45 -23.01 -22.16
N LYS A 76 -17.90 -22.29 -21.18
CA LYS A 76 -18.14 -22.53 -19.74
C LYS A 76 -19.40 -21.84 -19.19
N GLY A 77 -20.31 -21.41 -20.04
CA GLY A 77 -21.60 -20.83 -19.65
C GLY A 77 -21.82 -19.39 -20.12
N THR A 78 -23.09 -18.97 -20.00
CA THR A 78 -23.58 -17.64 -20.37
C THR A 78 -23.03 -16.54 -19.45
N LEU A 79 -23.10 -15.28 -19.88
CA LEU A 79 -22.67 -14.15 -19.06
C LEU A 79 -23.38 -14.11 -17.69
N LEU A 80 -24.70 -14.29 -17.66
CA LEU A 80 -25.47 -14.27 -16.41
C LEU A 80 -25.02 -15.36 -15.43
N GLN A 81 -24.75 -16.57 -15.94
CA GLN A 81 -24.22 -17.66 -15.12
C GLN A 81 -22.85 -17.33 -14.53
N ARG A 82 -22.00 -16.58 -15.24
CA ARG A 82 -20.70 -16.13 -14.74
C ARG A 82 -20.82 -15.06 -13.67
N ILE A 83 -21.68 -14.07 -13.87
CA ILE A 83 -21.96 -13.04 -12.87
C ILE A 83 -22.48 -13.69 -11.59
N HIS A 84 -23.48 -14.58 -11.73
CA HIS A 84 -24.02 -15.34 -10.61
C HIS A 84 -22.92 -16.17 -9.93
N SER A 85 -22.15 -16.95 -10.70
CA SER A 85 -21.05 -17.74 -10.14
C SER A 85 -20.04 -16.85 -9.41
N HIS A 86 -19.69 -15.68 -9.95
CA HIS A 86 -18.76 -14.75 -9.32
C HIS A 86 -19.27 -14.28 -7.97
N LEU A 87 -20.53 -13.85 -7.89
CA LEU A 87 -21.17 -13.39 -6.64
C LEU A 87 -21.25 -14.51 -5.58
N PHE A 88 -21.45 -15.75 -5.99
CA PHE A 88 -21.49 -16.92 -5.11
C PHE A 88 -20.13 -17.64 -5.08
N PHE A 89 -19.10 -16.93 -4.60
CA PHE A 89 -17.74 -17.42 -4.34
C PHE A 89 -16.86 -17.77 -5.56
N GLY A 90 -17.36 -17.62 -6.78
CA GLY A 90 -16.56 -17.76 -8.00
C GLY A 90 -15.43 -16.72 -8.09
N PHE A 91 -15.55 -15.60 -7.35
CA PHE A 91 -14.48 -14.63 -7.19
C PHE A 91 -13.22 -15.21 -6.52
N ALA A 92 -13.29 -16.35 -5.83
CA ALA A 92 -12.14 -17.00 -5.20
C ALA A 92 -11.43 -18.03 -6.11
N GLY A 93 -11.82 -18.11 -7.39
CA GLY A 93 -11.18 -19.00 -8.36
C GLY A 93 -9.74 -18.59 -8.71
N ARG A 94 -8.98 -19.48 -9.35
CA ARG A 94 -7.57 -19.24 -9.73
C ARG A 94 -7.36 -19.08 -11.24
N SER A 95 -8.37 -18.60 -11.96
CA SER A 95 -8.29 -18.48 -13.41
C SER A 95 -7.34 -17.36 -13.86
N LYS A 96 -6.82 -17.44 -15.10
CA LYS A 96 -6.06 -16.33 -15.71
C LYS A 96 -6.85 -15.02 -15.68
N PHE A 97 -8.14 -15.08 -15.99
CA PHE A 97 -9.02 -13.92 -15.95
C PHE A 97 -9.18 -13.36 -14.52
N LYS A 98 -9.15 -14.21 -13.48
CA LYS A 98 -9.14 -13.72 -12.10
C LYS A 98 -7.93 -12.82 -11.88
N ARG A 99 -6.71 -13.26 -12.21
CA ARG A 99 -5.49 -12.43 -12.06
C ARG A 99 -5.62 -11.08 -12.76
N VAL A 100 -6.19 -11.06 -13.97
CA VAL A 100 -6.51 -9.80 -14.70
C VAL A 100 -7.48 -8.93 -13.90
N SER A 101 -8.58 -9.50 -13.42
CA SER A 101 -9.62 -8.79 -12.65
C SER A 101 -9.08 -8.22 -11.34
N GLU A 102 -8.21 -8.95 -10.63
CA GLU A 102 -7.56 -8.48 -9.40
C GLU A 102 -6.64 -7.29 -9.68
N THR A 103 -5.85 -7.38 -10.76
CA THR A 103 -4.96 -6.30 -11.21
C THR A 103 -5.74 -5.08 -11.67
N ALA A 104 -6.84 -5.27 -12.42
CA ALA A 104 -7.72 -4.18 -12.86
C ALA A 104 -8.39 -3.47 -11.67
N TRP A 105 -8.78 -4.21 -10.63
CA TRP A 105 -9.30 -3.63 -9.39
C TRP A 105 -8.27 -2.73 -8.71
N ARG A 106 -7.05 -3.24 -8.49
CA ARG A 106 -5.98 -2.47 -7.86
C ARG A 106 -5.59 -1.25 -8.69
N PHE A 107 -5.45 -1.39 -10.01
CA PHE A 107 -5.21 -0.27 -10.93
C PHE A 107 -6.28 0.83 -10.80
N THR A 108 -7.56 0.44 -10.80
CA THR A 108 -8.68 1.38 -10.68
C THR A 108 -8.64 2.11 -9.35
N TYR A 109 -8.42 1.38 -8.25
CA TYR A 109 -8.33 1.95 -6.91
C TYR A 109 -7.15 2.94 -6.81
N TYR A 110 -5.93 2.52 -7.15
CA TYR A 110 -4.73 3.35 -7.04
C TYR A 110 -4.83 4.62 -7.89
N SER A 111 -5.41 4.51 -9.10
CA SER A 111 -5.64 5.68 -9.96
C SER A 111 -6.60 6.68 -9.31
N CYS A 112 -7.72 6.21 -8.78
CA CYS A 112 -8.72 7.07 -8.15
C CYS A 112 -8.19 7.72 -6.87
N ILE A 113 -7.56 6.94 -5.99
CA ILE A 113 -7.13 7.44 -4.68
C ILE A 113 -5.92 8.38 -4.79
N CYS A 114 -5.02 8.14 -5.75
CA CYS A 114 -3.89 9.02 -5.99
C CYS A 114 -4.35 10.39 -6.53
N ILE A 115 -5.28 10.41 -7.50
CA ILE A 115 -5.90 11.65 -8.00
C ILE A 115 -6.61 12.40 -6.86
N ALA A 116 -7.40 11.68 -6.05
CA ALA A 116 -8.07 12.26 -4.90
C ALA A 116 -7.06 12.81 -3.87
N GLY A 117 -5.96 12.11 -3.62
CA GLY A 117 -4.89 12.52 -2.72
C GLY A 117 -4.24 13.82 -3.16
N PHE A 118 -3.85 13.93 -4.45
CA PHE A 118 -3.34 15.20 -4.99
C PHE A 118 -4.37 16.33 -4.82
N TYR A 119 -5.64 16.10 -5.16
CA TYR A 119 -6.67 17.12 -5.04
C TYR A 119 -6.92 17.57 -3.59
N ILE A 120 -6.99 16.64 -2.65
CA ILE A 120 -7.30 16.90 -1.24
C ILE A 120 -6.11 17.55 -0.52
N LEU A 121 -4.88 17.11 -0.84
CA LEU A 121 -3.68 17.54 -0.14
C LEU A 121 -3.04 18.80 -0.72
N ARG A 122 -3.36 19.22 -1.96
CA ARG A 122 -2.69 20.37 -2.62
C ARG A 122 -2.67 21.65 -1.79
N ASP A 123 -3.72 21.90 -1.01
CA ASP A 123 -3.91 23.12 -0.21
C ASP A 123 -3.48 22.91 1.25
N GLN A 124 -2.96 21.73 1.59
CA GLN A 124 -2.50 21.42 2.94
C GLN A 124 -1.02 21.82 3.14
N PRO A 125 -0.63 22.34 4.32
CA PRO A 125 0.74 22.83 4.56
C PRO A 125 1.84 21.81 4.26
N GLN A 126 1.62 20.54 4.61
CA GLN A 126 2.58 19.45 4.41
C GLN A 126 2.87 19.13 2.95
N PHE A 127 1.98 19.52 2.03
CA PHE A 127 2.16 19.28 0.60
C PHE A 127 3.24 20.18 0.01
N THR A 128 3.42 21.38 0.55
CA THR A 128 4.50 22.30 0.13
C THR A 128 5.79 22.03 0.90
N PHE A 129 5.70 21.95 2.23
CA PHE A 129 6.86 21.72 3.09
C PHE A 129 6.56 20.62 4.10
N ILE A 130 7.29 19.50 3.98
CA ILE A 130 7.02 18.34 4.82
C ILE A 130 7.21 18.61 6.32
N ALA A 131 8.08 19.56 6.69
CA ALA A 131 8.30 19.98 8.08
C ALA A 131 7.04 20.55 8.76
N GLU A 132 6.08 21.07 7.99
CA GLU A 132 4.78 21.52 8.51
C GLU A 132 3.92 20.34 9.03
N SER A 133 4.35 19.10 8.82
CA SER A 133 3.80 17.91 9.46
C SER A 133 4.15 17.79 10.95
N PHE A 134 5.18 18.49 11.41
CA PHE A 134 5.63 18.47 12.81
C PHE A 134 5.44 19.81 13.51
N ARG A 135 5.42 20.92 12.77
CA ARG A 135 5.21 22.25 13.35
C ARG A 135 3.88 22.36 14.08
N ASN A 136 3.88 22.72 15.36
CA ASN A 136 2.69 22.78 16.23
C ASN A 136 1.99 21.42 16.44
N TRP A 137 2.63 20.31 16.11
CA TRP A 137 2.15 18.99 16.46
C TRP A 137 2.08 18.84 18.00
N PRO A 138 1.09 18.14 18.58
CA PRO A 138 -0.02 17.39 17.96
C PRO A 138 -1.30 18.20 17.68
N ASN A 139 -1.25 19.53 17.74
CA ASN A 139 -2.43 20.38 17.73
C ASN A 139 -2.99 20.71 16.33
N HIS A 140 -2.76 19.85 15.34
CA HIS A 140 -3.30 20.06 13.98
C HIS A 140 -4.79 19.79 13.91
N HIS A 141 -5.55 20.72 13.35
CA HIS A 141 -6.89 20.43 12.88
C HIS A 141 -6.83 19.39 11.76
N LEU A 142 -7.68 18.36 11.85
CA LEU A 142 -7.90 17.35 10.81
C LEU A 142 -9.11 17.74 9.94
N PRO A 143 -8.92 18.23 8.70
CA PRO A 143 -10.02 18.53 7.81
C PRO A 143 -10.77 17.26 7.39
N THR A 144 -12.09 17.34 7.28
CA THR A 144 -12.94 16.20 6.91
C THR A 144 -12.54 15.50 5.59
N PRO A 145 -12.12 16.20 4.51
CA PRO A 145 -11.64 15.53 3.30
C PRO A 145 -10.37 14.69 3.55
N VAL A 146 -9.45 15.19 4.38
CA VAL A 146 -8.21 14.48 4.74
C VAL A 146 -8.55 13.27 5.61
N TRP A 147 -9.52 13.38 6.52
CA TRP A 147 -10.03 12.26 7.31
C TRP A 147 -10.56 11.13 6.41
N TRP A 148 -11.42 11.44 5.43
CA TRP A 148 -11.94 10.45 4.49
C TRP A 148 -10.83 9.80 3.66
N TYR A 149 -9.90 10.60 3.13
CA TYR A 149 -8.73 10.10 2.41
C TYR A 149 -7.93 9.09 3.25
N TYR A 150 -7.71 9.41 4.53
CA TYR A 150 -6.96 8.56 5.45
C TYR A 150 -7.68 7.25 5.79
N VAL A 151 -8.97 7.34 6.11
CA VAL A 151 -9.79 6.20 6.52
C VAL A 151 -10.04 5.25 5.35
N ILE A 152 -10.30 5.77 4.14
CA ILE A 152 -10.46 4.97 2.93
C ILE A 152 -9.18 4.20 2.61
N GLN A 153 -8.02 4.86 2.67
CA GLN A 153 -6.75 4.19 2.44
C GLN A 153 -6.43 3.13 3.46
N THR A 154 -6.62 3.43 4.74
CA THR A 154 -6.43 2.44 5.80
C THR A 154 -7.37 1.24 5.60
N GLY A 155 -8.63 1.49 5.22
CA GLY A 155 -9.59 0.44 4.89
C GLY A 155 -9.19 -0.40 3.68
N PHE A 156 -8.58 0.21 2.66
CA PHE A 156 -8.06 -0.54 1.53
C PHE A 156 -6.94 -1.51 1.94
N TYR A 157 -6.02 -1.10 2.81
CA TYR A 157 -5.01 -2.02 3.34
C TYR A 157 -5.62 -3.17 4.15
N TRP A 158 -6.68 -2.91 4.93
CA TRP A 158 -7.44 -3.99 5.56
C TRP A 158 -8.06 -4.94 4.53
N SER A 159 -8.62 -4.41 3.45
CA SER A 159 -9.18 -5.22 2.36
C SER A 159 -8.12 -6.09 1.67
N LEU A 160 -6.89 -5.57 1.50
CA LEU A 160 -5.77 -6.31 0.90
C LEU A 160 -5.27 -7.43 1.82
N ILE A 161 -5.12 -7.16 3.13
CA ILE A 161 -4.80 -8.22 4.10
C ILE A 161 -5.87 -9.31 4.07
N PHE A 162 -7.14 -8.92 4.11
CA PHE A 162 -8.24 -9.87 4.08
C PHE A 162 -8.22 -10.71 2.80
N SER A 163 -8.05 -10.09 1.63
CA SER A 163 -8.06 -10.81 0.36
C SER A 163 -6.86 -11.74 0.19
N ILE A 164 -5.65 -11.32 0.57
CA ILE A 164 -4.42 -12.15 0.56
C ILE A 164 -4.60 -13.41 1.42
N LEU A 165 -5.25 -13.28 2.59
CA LEU A 165 -5.45 -14.40 3.51
C LEU A 165 -6.55 -15.36 3.06
N THR A 166 -7.48 -14.92 2.21
CA THR A 166 -8.71 -15.67 1.92
C THR A 166 -8.84 -16.13 0.48
N PHE A 167 -8.74 -15.25 -0.52
CA PHE A 167 -9.16 -15.56 -1.89
C PHE A 167 -8.26 -15.03 -3.02
N ASP A 168 -7.28 -14.17 -2.73
CA ASP A 168 -6.32 -13.75 -3.75
C ASP A 168 -5.34 -14.89 -4.10
N VAL A 169 -4.83 -14.86 -5.32
CA VAL A 169 -3.82 -15.83 -5.77
C VAL A 169 -2.49 -15.56 -5.04
N LYS A 170 -2.01 -16.53 -4.25
CA LYS A 170 -0.73 -16.44 -3.54
C LYS A 170 0.43 -16.41 -4.53
N ARG A 171 1.22 -15.34 -4.48
CA ARG A 171 2.47 -15.14 -5.23
C ARG A 171 3.69 -15.45 -4.35
N SER A 172 4.88 -15.53 -4.94
CA SER A 172 6.12 -15.84 -4.21
C SER A 172 6.40 -14.89 -3.04
N ASP A 173 6.04 -13.60 -3.17
CA ASP A 173 6.27 -12.53 -2.20
C ASP A 173 5.06 -12.22 -1.28
N HIS A 174 4.09 -13.14 -1.20
CA HIS A 174 2.85 -12.92 -0.44
C HIS A 174 3.08 -12.65 1.05
N ILE A 175 4.16 -13.17 1.64
CA ILE A 175 4.50 -12.95 3.05
C ILE A 175 5.06 -11.55 3.23
N GLU A 176 6.00 -11.14 2.37
CA GLU A 176 6.60 -9.80 2.35
C GLU A 176 5.51 -8.73 2.16
N MET A 177 4.57 -8.97 1.24
CA MET A 177 3.41 -8.10 1.03
C MET A 177 2.48 -8.06 2.25
N ALA A 178 2.21 -9.20 2.90
CA ALA A 178 1.41 -9.23 4.12
C ALA A 178 2.09 -8.50 5.29
N LEU A 179 3.40 -8.68 5.47
CA LEU A 179 4.20 -7.97 6.46
C LEU A 179 4.21 -6.46 6.19
N HIS A 180 4.33 -6.05 4.94
CA HIS A 180 4.24 -4.65 4.53
C HIS A 180 2.87 -4.03 4.85
N HIS A 181 1.78 -4.69 4.49
CA HIS A 181 0.44 -4.17 4.80
C HIS A 181 0.18 -4.13 6.31
N MET A 182 0.65 -5.12 7.07
CA MET A 182 0.58 -5.11 8.53
C MET A 182 1.36 -3.92 9.11
N ALA A 183 2.61 -3.72 8.68
CA ALA A 183 3.42 -2.59 9.11
C ALA A 183 2.77 -1.25 8.75
N THR A 184 2.19 -1.15 7.55
CA THR A 184 1.48 0.05 7.08
C THR A 184 0.23 0.33 7.92
N ILE A 185 -0.59 -0.67 8.23
CA ILE A 185 -1.76 -0.52 9.11
C ILE A 185 -1.34 -0.06 10.52
N ILE A 186 -0.26 -0.63 11.07
CA ILE A 186 0.28 -0.24 12.37
C ILE A 186 0.78 1.22 12.34
N LEU A 187 1.49 1.63 11.29
CA LEU A 187 1.91 3.02 11.08
C LEU A 187 0.69 3.94 11.00
N LEU A 188 -0.32 3.60 10.20
CA LEU A 188 -1.55 4.39 10.05
C LEU A 188 -2.31 4.50 11.38
N ALA A 189 -2.40 3.43 12.16
CA ALA A 189 -3.02 3.45 13.48
C ALA A 189 -2.28 4.37 14.46
N MET A 190 -0.96 4.23 14.57
CA MET A 190 -0.17 5.06 15.48
C MET A 190 -0.20 6.54 15.06
N SER A 191 -0.03 6.82 13.77
CA SER A 191 -0.05 8.18 13.24
C SER A 191 -1.41 8.84 13.38
N PHE A 192 -2.52 8.10 13.19
CA PHE A 192 -3.85 8.65 13.45
C PHE A 192 -4.03 8.95 14.94
N THR A 193 -3.61 8.04 15.83
CA THR A 193 -3.73 8.19 17.28
C THR A 193 -3.01 9.42 17.82
N VAL A 194 -1.83 9.73 17.31
CA VAL A 194 -1.03 10.89 17.76
C VAL A 194 -1.14 12.10 16.84
N ASN A 195 -2.02 12.08 15.85
CA ASN A 195 -2.18 13.16 14.88
C ASN A 195 -0.93 13.46 14.01
N PHE A 196 -0.16 12.43 13.64
CA PHE A 196 0.80 12.47 12.52
C PHE A 196 0.11 12.33 11.15
N VAL A 197 -1.19 12.61 11.05
CA VAL A 197 -1.98 12.46 9.83
C VAL A 197 -1.39 13.25 8.66
N ARG A 198 -0.85 14.45 8.91
CA ARG A 198 -0.14 15.23 7.87
C ARG A 198 1.02 14.44 7.26
N PHE A 199 1.91 13.92 8.10
CA PHE A 199 3.06 13.14 7.64
C PHE A 199 2.63 11.83 6.96
N GLY A 200 1.69 11.10 7.58
CA GLY A 200 1.15 9.85 7.05
C GLY A 200 0.47 10.02 5.69
N SER A 201 -0.31 11.10 5.50
CA SER A 201 -1.00 11.38 4.24
C SER A 201 -0.04 11.61 3.07
N MET A 202 1.12 12.23 3.33
CA MET A 202 2.16 12.40 2.33
C MET A 202 2.87 11.08 2.01
N ILE A 203 3.10 10.22 3.01
CA ILE A 203 3.63 8.86 2.77
C ILE A 203 2.67 8.10 1.85
N LEU A 204 1.38 8.08 2.19
CA LEU A 204 0.36 7.41 1.38
C LEU A 204 0.38 7.88 -0.09
N LEU A 205 0.32 9.19 -0.32
CA LEU A 205 0.30 9.78 -1.66
C LEU A 205 1.52 9.36 -2.51
N ILE A 206 2.73 9.47 -1.97
CA ILE A 206 3.94 9.13 -2.75
C ILE A 206 4.03 7.64 -3.03
N HIS A 207 3.51 6.78 -2.14
CA HIS A 207 3.49 5.34 -2.36
C HIS A 207 2.43 4.96 -3.39
N ASP A 208 1.24 5.55 -3.41
CA ASP A 208 0.23 5.20 -4.42
C ASP A 208 0.68 5.49 -5.87
N CYS A 209 1.56 6.49 -6.09
CA CYS A 209 1.98 6.94 -7.41
C CYS A 209 2.56 5.83 -8.32
N ALA A 210 3.54 5.03 -7.87
CA ALA A 210 4.13 4.00 -8.73
C ALA A 210 3.24 2.75 -8.84
N ASP A 211 2.31 2.53 -7.92
CA ASP A 211 1.45 1.34 -7.93
C ASP A 211 0.43 1.38 -9.07
N ILE A 212 0.09 2.58 -9.55
CA ILE A 212 -0.68 2.77 -10.78
C ILE A 212 0.03 2.10 -11.96
N PHE A 213 1.31 2.43 -12.17
CA PHE A 213 2.10 1.88 -13.28
C PHE A 213 2.41 0.39 -13.06
N LEU A 214 2.64 -0.02 -11.83
CA LEU A 214 2.85 -1.44 -11.50
C LEU A 214 1.67 -2.31 -11.94
N GLU A 215 0.44 -1.90 -11.65
CA GLU A 215 -0.75 -2.64 -12.05
C GLU A 215 -1.06 -2.46 -13.56
N LEU A 216 -0.79 -1.29 -14.12
CA LEU A 216 -0.96 -1.02 -15.56
C LEU A 216 -0.06 -1.90 -16.42
N GLY A 217 1.24 -2.02 -16.09
CA GLY A 217 2.18 -2.88 -16.79
C GLY A 217 1.77 -4.35 -16.77
N LYS A 218 1.22 -4.83 -15.65
CA LYS A 218 0.65 -6.18 -15.56
C LYS A 218 -0.54 -6.36 -16.51
N LEU A 219 -1.42 -5.36 -16.63
CA LEU A 219 -2.53 -5.39 -17.59
C LEU A 219 -2.04 -5.41 -19.04
N PHE A 220 -1.06 -4.59 -19.40
CA PHE A 220 -0.45 -4.63 -20.74
C PHE A 220 0.20 -5.98 -21.05
N ARG A 221 0.84 -6.60 -20.05
CA ARG A 221 1.42 -7.94 -20.18
C ARG A 221 0.33 -8.99 -20.43
N TYR A 222 -0.77 -8.96 -19.67
CA TYR A 222 -1.90 -9.88 -19.92
C TYR A 222 -2.57 -9.67 -21.28
N ALA A 223 -2.55 -8.44 -21.81
CA ALA A 223 -3.04 -8.13 -23.15
C ALA A 223 -2.05 -8.52 -24.28
N GLY A 224 -0.82 -8.90 -23.95
CA GLY A 224 0.23 -9.22 -24.92
C GLY A 224 0.79 -7.99 -25.65
N TRP A 225 0.67 -6.80 -25.07
CA TRP A 225 1.08 -5.54 -25.70
C TRP A 225 2.53 -5.17 -25.38
N ASP A 226 3.49 -5.87 -26.00
CA ASP A 226 4.92 -5.78 -25.65
C ASP A 226 5.50 -4.37 -25.67
N LYS A 227 5.18 -3.58 -26.71
CA LYS A 227 5.64 -2.18 -26.78
C LYS A 227 5.13 -1.36 -25.59
N ALA A 228 3.88 -1.57 -25.18
CA ALA A 228 3.29 -0.86 -24.04
C ALA A 228 3.92 -1.31 -22.72
N VAL A 229 4.19 -2.61 -22.55
CA VAL A 229 4.91 -3.16 -21.39
C VAL A 229 6.30 -2.52 -21.25
N THR A 230 7.08 -2.43 -22.32
CA THR A 230 8.43 -1.82 -22.26
C THR A 230 8.38 -0.34 -21.90
N ILE A 231 7.44 0.42 -22.48
CA ILE A 231 7.28 1.85 -22.18
C ILE A 231 6.84 2.03 -20.72
N ASP A 232 5.81 1.31 -20.30
CA ASP A 232 5.27 1.39 -18.94
C ASP A 232 6.31 0.97 -17.89
N PHE A 233 7.05 -0.11 -18.12
CA PHE A 233 8.13 -0.54 -17.23
C PHE A 233 9.17 0.56 -17.02
N SER A 234 9.53 1.29 -18.08
CA SER A 234 10.48 2.41 -17.98
C SER A 234 9.92 3.55 -17.11
N VAL A 235 8.64 3.90 -17.31
CA VAL A 235 7.95 4.93 -16.51
C VAL A 235 7.80 4.47 -15.06
N PHE A 236 7.37 3.24 -14.83
CA PHE A 236 7.25 2.61 -13.53
C PHE A 236 8.57 2.66 -12.76
N MET A 237 9.68 2.24 -13.38
CA MET A 237 11.00 2.28 -12.74
C MET A 237 11.41 3.69 -12.34
N PHE A 238 11.17 4.69 -13.20
CA PHE A 238 11.44 6.08 -12.88
C PHE A 238 10.62 6.58 -11.68
N VAL A 239 9.31 6.33 -11.68
CA VAL A 239 8.40 6.76 -10.60
C VAL A 239 8.72 6.01 -9.31
N TRP A 240 8.99 4.70 -9.37
CA TRP A 240 9.38 3.88 -8.23
C TRP A 240 10.66 4.40 -7.57
N ILE A 241 11.74 4.59 -8.33
CA ILE A 241 13.01 5.09 -7.77
C ILE A 241 12.80 6.49 -7.17
N SER A 242 12.12 7.38 -7.90
CA SER A 242 11.89 8.75 -7.46
C SER A 242 11.08 8.83 -6.16
N THR A 243 10.06 7.99 -5.99
CA THR A 243 9.17 8.06 -4.83
C THR A 243 9.69 7.21 -3.66
N ARG A 244 10.14 5.97 -3.88
CA ARG A 244 10.51 5.01 -2.82
C ARG A 244 11.97 5.14 -2.36
N LEU A 245 12.88 5.48 -3.28
CA LEU A 245 14.33 5.51 -2.99
C LEU A 245 14.90 6.92 -2.91
N PHE A 246 14.22 7.91 -3.49
CA PHE A 246 14.62 9.31 -3.37
C PHE A 246 13.73 10.07 -2.37
N TYR A 247 12.48 10.33 -2.72
CA TYR A 247 11.60 11.20 -1.92
C TYR A 247 11.36 10.62 -0.51
N PHE A 248 11.04 9.33 -0.40
CA PHE A 248 10.79 8.72 0.90
C PHE A 248 12.00 8.81 1.87
N PRO A 249 13.20 8.33 1.57
CA PRO A 249 14.31 8.43 2.52
C PRO A 249 14.92 9.84 2.62
N PHE A 250 15.12 10.55 1.51
CA PHE A 250 15.88 11.80 1.52
C PHE A 250 15.04 13.05 1.79
N VAL A 251 13.71 12.98 1.66
CA VAL A 251 12.79 14.06 2.04
C VAL A 251 12.01 13.67 3.29
N MET A 252 11.27 12.56 3.29
CA MET A 252 10.39 12.20 4.41
C MET A 252 11.18 11.76 5.64
N LEU A 253 12.01 10.71 5.54
CA LEU A 253 12.78 10.21 6.68
C LEU A 253 13.80 11.23 7.17
N ARG A 254 14.48 11.92 6.24
CA ARG A 254 15.36 13.04 6.59
C ARG A 254 14.62 14.09 7.43
N CYS A 255 13.44 14.53 7.00
CA CYS A 255 12.67 15.52 7.75
C CYS A 255 12.31 15.00 9.15
N MET A 256 11.85 13.76 9.26
CA MET A 256 11.53 13.17 10.55
C MET A 256 12.76 13.06 11.47
N ILE A 257 13.93 12.70 10.93
CA ILE A 257 15.16 12.50 11.71
C ILE A 257 15.76 13.84 12.16
N PHE A 258 15.80 14.85 11.28
CA PHE A 258 16.54 16.09 11.52
C PHE A 258 15.66 17.25 11.97
N ASP A 259 14.52 17.46 11.33
CA ASP A 259 13.61 18.57 11.66
C ASP A 259 12.63 18.16 12.79
N GLY A 260 12.16 16.91 12.72
CA GLY A 260 11.19 16.31 13.65
C GLY A 260 11.49 16.54 15.13
N PRO A 261 12.70 16.23 15.66
CA PRO A 261 13.04 16.46 17.05
C PRO A 261 12.76 17.87 17.51
N THR A 262 13.27 18.87 16.76
CA THR A 262 13.13 20.28 17.14
C THR A 262 11.69 20.78 17.08
N LEU A 263 10.88 20.25 16.17
CA LEU A 263 9.50 20.64 15.97
C LEU A 263 8.50 19.89 16.86
N ILE A 264 8.84 18.67 17.27
CA ILE A 264 8.04 17.86 18.21
C ILE A 264 8.23 18.39 19.63
N GLN A 265 9.48 18.56 20.06
CA GLN A 265 9.85 19.03 21.39
C GLN A 265 11.34 19.41 21.41
N GLU A 266 11.70 20.66 21.71
CA GLU A 266 13.10 21.15 21.61
C GLU A 266 14.12 20.30 22.38
N SER A 267 13.71 19.72 23.53
CA SER A 267 14.55 18.84 24.34
C SER A 267 14.66 17.41 23.82
N TYR A 268 13.92 17.03 22.78
CA TYR A 268 13.87 15.68 22.23
C TYR A 268 15.22 15.25 21.66
N ARG A 269 15.70 14.08 22.07
CA ARG A 269 16.96 13.48 21.62
C ARG A 269 16.73 12.02 21.25
N TRP A 270 17.12 11.64 20.04
CA TRP A 270 17.00 10.25 19.57
C TRP A 270 17.71 9.25 20.48
N GLY A 271 18.90 9.60 20.97
CA GLY A 271 19.71 8.74 21.85
C GLY A 271 19.10 8.44 23.22
N ASN A 272 18.12 9.25 23.67
CA ASN A 272 17.40 8.96 24.91
C ASN A 272 16.13 8.15 24.58
N LEU A 273 16.24 6.82 24.57
CA LEU A 273 15.18 5.91 24.10
C LEU A 273 13.90 5.95 24.93
N LEU A 274 13.99 6.36 26.21
CA LEU A 274 12.86 6.41 27.13
C LEU A 274 12.28 7.83 27.27
N GLN A 275 12.82 8.80 26.54
CA GLN A 275 12.30 10.16 26.55
C GLN A 275 10.92 10.21 25.90
N ARG A 276 10.00 10.89 26.59
CA ARG A 276 8.67 11.22 26.11
C ARG A 276 8.72 12.16 24.88
N PRO A 277 7.88 11.98 23.85
CA PRO A 277 7.06 10.80 23.56
C PRO A 277 7.89 9.64 23.00
N ILE A 278 7.47 8.40 23.25
CA ILE A 278 8.15 7.20 22.73
C ILE A 278 7.75 6.93 21.27
N ILE A 279 6.49 7.20 20.91
CA ILE A 279 5.90 6.84 19.61
C ILE A 279 6.70 7.31 18.38
N PRO A 280 7.26 8.53 18.30
CA PRO A 280 8.03 8.90 17.12
C PRO A 280 9.25 7.99 16.86
N ARG A 281 9.84 7.37 17.89
CA ARG A 281 10.92 6.36 17.71
C ARG A 281 10.38 5.07 17.11
N VAL A 282 9.27 4.57 17.64
CA VAL A 282 8.61 3.35 17.14
C VAL A 282 8.16 3.56 15.70
N PHE A 283 7.56 4.72 15.42
CA PHE A 283 7.13 5.10 14.09
C PHE A 283 8.31 5.13 13.10
N LEU A 284 9.42 5.79 13.46
CA LEU A 284 10.63 5.82 12.63
C LEU A 284 11.20 4.41 12.38
N LEU A 285 11.25 3.56 13.40
CA LEU A 285 11.73 2.18 13.28
C LEU A 285 10.94 1.40 12.22
N ILE A 286 9.61 1.49 12.23
CA ILE A 286 8.76 0.78 11.28
C ILE A 286 8.86 1.41 9.88
N LEU A 287 9.04 2.73 9.77
CA LEU A 287 9.33 3.35 8.47
C LEU A 287 10.68 2.89 7.89
N CYS A 288 11.71 2.70 8.72
CA CYS A 288 12.97 2.12 8.29
C CYS A 288 12.79 0.66 7.84
N PHE A 289 11.95 -0.13 8.53
CA PHE A 289 11.57 -1.46 8.07
C PHE A 289 10.90 -1.43 6.68
N LEU A 290 9.98 -0.48 6.43
CA LEU A 290 9.42 -0.28 5.09
C LEU A 290 10.48 0.06 4.05
N LEU A 291 11.46 0.89 4.39
CA LEU A 291 12.57 1.22 3.48
C LEU A 291 13.40 -0.03 3.12
N ILE A 292 13.63 -0.94 4.07
CA ILE A 292 14.34 -2.21 3.81
C ILE A 292 13.55 -3.04 2.78
N LEU A 293 12.23 -3.12 2.94
CA LEU A 293 11.38 -3.82 1.97
C LEU A 293 11.43 -3.14 0.59
N HIS A 294 11.46 -1.80 0.52
CA HIS A 294 11.65 -1.10 -0.76
C HIS A 294 12.98 -1.45 -1.43
N PHE A 295 14.07 -1.59 -0.69
CA PHE A 295 15.34 -2.07 -1.24
C PHE A 295 15.24 -3.51 -1.75
N PHE A 296 14.56 -4.39 -1.01
CA PHE A 296 14.29 -5.76 -1.44
C PHE A 296 13.55 -5.82 -2.78
N TRP A 297 12.43 -5.12 -2.93
CA TRP A 297 11.69 -5.10 -4.21
C TRP A 297 12.47 -4.39 -5.31
N THR A 298 13.22 -3.32 -4.99
CA THR A 298 14.08 -2.66 -5.97
C THR A 298 15.11 -3.63 -6.53
N TYR A 299 15.72 -4.47 -5.68
CA TYR A 299 16.66 -5.49 -6.13
C TYR A 299 16.02 -6.46 -7.13
N ILE A 300 14.80 -6.93 -6.85
CA ILE A 300 14.04 -7.80 -7.78
C ILE A 300 13.76 -7.06 -9.10
N LEU A 301 13.28 -5.83 -9.03
CA LEU A 301 12.97 -5.01 -10.21
C LEU A 301 14.20 -4.75 -11.09
N LEU A 302 15.35 -4.47 -10.48
CA LEU A 302 16.61 -4.29 -11.21
C LEU A 302 17.07 -5.60 -11.87
N LYS A 303 16.91 -6.74 -11.20
CA LYS A 303 17.21 -8.05 -11.79
C LYS A 303 16.35 -8.32 -13.03
N ILE A 304 15.05 -7.99 -12.96
CA ILE A 304 14.13 -8.09 -14.11
C ILE A 304 14.56 -7.12 -15.23
N ALA A 305 14.89 -5.87 -14.89
CA ALA A 305 15.34 -4.87 -15.86
C ALA A 305 16.60 -5.30 -16.62
N ILE A 306 17.62 -5.80 -15.91
CA ILE A 306 18.89 -6.25 -16.52
C ILE A 306 18.66 -7.44 -17.43
N LYS A 307 17.86 -8.43 -16.98
CA LYS A 307 17.54 -9.60 -17.80
C LYS A 307 16.76 -9.21 -19.06
N SER A 308 15.85 -8.25 -18.95
CA SER A 308 15.10 -7.69 -20.09
C SER A 308 16.01 -7.06 -21.15
N VAL A 309 17.02 -6.29 -20.74
CA VAL A 309 17.96 -5.65 -21.67
C VAL A 309 18.81 -6.68 -22.41
N ASN A 310 19.20 -7.77 -21.74
CA ASN A 310 20.07 -8.79 -22.32
C ASN A 310 19.34 -9.75 -23.27
N ASN A 311 18.08 -10.10 -22.96
CA ASN A 311 17.39 -11.21 -23.62
C ASN A 311 16.04 -10.82 -24.26
N GLY A 312 15.64 -9.54 -24.22
CA GLY A 312 14.39 -9.05 -24.80
C GLY A 312 13.16 -9.23 -23.90
N VAL A 313 11.98 -9.01 -24.48
CA VAL A 313 10.70 -8.93 -23.73
C VAL A 313 10.16 -10.31 -23.32
N ASP A 314 10.48 -11.37 -24.07
CA ASP A 314 10.00 -12.73 -23.79
C ASP A 314 10.46 -13.22 -22.40
N ASP A 315 11.69 -12.86 -22.01
CA ASP A 315 12.24 -13.19 -20.70
C ASP A 315 11.57 -12.43 -19.54
N ILE A 316 11.00 -11.24 -19.79
CA ILE A 316 10.21 -10.52 -18.77
C ILE A 316 8.99 -11.35 -18.40
N ARG A 317 8.32 -11.93 -19.42
CA ARG A 317 7.13 -12.77 -19.22
C ARG A 317 7.49 -14.02 -18.44
N GLU A 318 8.53 -14.77 -18.85
CA GLU A 318 8.93 -16.01 -18.17
C GLU A 318 9.37 -15.82 -16.71
N VAL A 319 10.15 -14.78 -16.40
CA VAL A 319 10.60 -14.53 -15.01
C VAL A 319 9.43 -14.18 -14.11
N SER A 320 8.55 -13.32 -14.61
CA SER A 320 7.39 -12.86 -13.87
C SER A 320 6.32 -13.94 -13.71
N ASP A 321 6.17 -14.82 -14.71
CA ASP A 321 5.27 -15.99 -14.64
C ASP A 321 5.85 -17.06 -13.71
N GLY A 322 7.18 -17.27 -13.69
CA GLY A 322 7.84 -18.14 -12.72
C GLY A 322 7.73 -17.64 -11.28
N GLU A 323 7.82 -16.33 -11.05
CA GLU A 323 7.58 -15.72 -9.74
C GLU A 323 6.08 -15.69 -9.34
N GLU A 324 5.16 -15.61 -10.30
CA GLU A 324 3.71 -15.74 -10.06
C GLU A 324 3.24 -17.20 -9.87
N GLU A 325 3.98 -18.20 -10.35
CA GLU A 325 3.56 -19.61 -10.36
C GLU A 325 4.40 -20.56 -9.49
N GLY A 326 5.57 -20.18 -8.98
CA GLY A 326 6.40 -21.12 -8.21
C GLY A 326 7.50 -20.49 -7.38
N GLY A 327 7.21 -20.21 -6.10
CA GLY A 327 8.22 -20.26 -5.06
C GLY A 327 8.56 -21.72 -4.76
N GLY A 328 9.55 -22.27 -5.44
CA GLY A 328 9.98 -23.65 -5.24
C GLY A 328 11.33 -23.96 -5.88
N GLY A 329 12.41 -23.65 -5.16
CA GLY A 329 13.72 -24.30 -5.30
C GLY A 329 14.53 -23.97 -6.55
N GLU A 330 15.81 -23.68 -6.33
CA GLU A 330 16.84 -23.75 -7.38
C GLU A 330 16.75 -25.08 -8.14
N GLY A 331 16.74 -24.99 -9.47
CA GLY A 331 16.68 -26.13 -10.37
C GLY A 331 17.15 -25.70 -11.75
N ASP A 332 18.47 -25.74 -11.93
CA ASP A 332 19.20 -25.67 -13.19
C ASP A 332 18.39 -26.16 -14.42
N SER A 333 18.02 -25.26 -15.34
CA SER A 333 17.39 -25.60 -16.63
C SER A 333 18.40 -25.68 -17.77
N SER A 334 19.66 -26.06 -17.49
CA SER A 334 20.68 -26.27 -18.53
C SER A 334 20.58 -27.60 -19.29
N LEU A 335 19.52 -28.40 -19.11
CA LEU A 335 19.41 -29.72 -19.74
C LEU A 335 18.04 -29.98 -20.38
N LEU A 336 17.71 -29.29 -21.48
CA LEU A 336 16.68 -29.72 -22.44
C LEU A 336 16.84 -29.00 -23.80
N LYS A 337 18.06 -28.96 -24.34
CA LYS A 337 18.34 -28.65 -25.75
C LYS A 337 19.36 -29.61 -26.34
N THR A 338 19.04 -30.89 -26.37
CA THR A 338 19.72 -31.87 -27.25
C THR A 338 18.82 -33.09 -27.45
N LYS A 339 17.91 -32.99 -28.43
CA LYS A 339 17.53 -34.11 -29.31
C LYS A 339 16.51 -33.61 -30.32
N LYS A 340 17.01 -33.24 -31.50
CA LYS A 340 16.35 -33.39 -32.81
C LYS A 340 17.40 -33.17 -33.90
N THR A 341 18.15 -34.24 -34.15
CA THR A 341 18.84 -34.49 -35.40
C THR A 341 18.41 -35.88 -35.82
N GLU A 342 17.45 -35.93 -36.73
CA GLU A 342 17.42 -36.76 -37.92
C GLU A 342 16.58 -36.02 -38.98
#